data_AF-A0A1X1NHZ2-F1
#
_entry.id   AF-A0A1X1NHZ2-F1
#
_cell.length_a   1.000
_cell.length_b   1.000
_cell.length_c   1.000
_cell.angle_alpha   90.00
_cell.angle_beta   90.00
_cell.angle_gamma   90.00
#
_symmetry.space_group_name_H-M   'P 1'
#
loop_
_entity.id
_entity.type
_entity.pdbx_description
1 polymer ?
#
loop_
_entity_poly.entity_id
_entity_poly.type
_entity_poly.pdbx_seq_one_letter_code
_entity_poly.pdbx_strand_id
1 'polypeptide(L)'
;MITTLPVGGWSWETKTQVSGGDPTTRCAQEALNAWLVLRARGLADNAAQADLTIRAKDGAAVLVSLKRVHVELQSALSRNEMFSDVPTVDWDRVGVVTIDLSVPGTCLRAGEPHHVGKLFTISVDAWASGAGTLTLHTFSDAWMSHNLRGHKQPEVQKENAPRLKSALAAIEDLMAAETIPSDSTSYGIPSKNGFEDLPDEDPDLLDSWYMFEVPRRTDQMLARLPSDAVSYSLETESPVEFVEVAVGDRVIGYLWASDVDDAAGYEPRTPAGDDAVDAGPTWLTRLSDAKNRGLSPTQALRDLSAWPDDSQAGAIVPASLRQASSLEDLQELSGRE
;
A
#
# COMPACT_ATOMS: atom_id res chain seq x y z
N MET A 1 6.05 5.47 -9.87
CA MET A 1 5.04 4.43 -9.59
C MET A 1 4.95 4.21 -8.08
N ILE A 2 3.86 3.60 -7.59
CA ILE A 2 3.65 3.25 -6.17
C ILE A 2 3.49 1.74 -6.06
N THR A 3 4.02 1.15 -5.00
CA THR A 3 3.89 -0.26 -4.72
C THR A 3 2.86 -0.55 -3.62
N THR A 4 2.42 -1.80 -3.49
CA THR A 4 1.66 -2.34 -2.37
C THR A 4 2.58 -2.82 -1.25
N LEU A 5 3.81 -3.22 -1.58
CA LEU A 5 4.88 -3.53 -0.64
C LEU A 5 5.82 -2.33 -0.49
N PRO A 6 6.27 -1.97 0.71
CA PRO A 6 7.15 -0.82 0.86
C PRO A 6 8.43 -0.99 0.03
N VAL A 7 8.82 0.05 -0.72
CA VAL A 7 10.10 0.07 -1.45
C VAL A 7 11.27 0.23 -0.48
N GLY A 8 11.01 0.75 0.72
CA GLY A 8 11.93 0.81 1.84
C GLY A 8 11.25 1.29 3.12
N GLY A 9 11.96 1.19 4.25
CA GLY A 9 11.51 1.75 5.52
C GLY A 9 12.64 2.14 6.45
N TRP A 10 12.27 2.86 7.51
CA TRP A 10 13.18 3.33 8.56
C TRP A 10 12.49 3.19 9.91
N SER A 11 13.21 2.67 10.91
CA SER A 11 12.70 2.48 12.26
C SER A 11 13.50 3.29 13.28
N TRP A 12 12.81 3.73 14.33
CA TRP A 12 13.36 4.41 15.49
C TRP A 12 12.83 3.72 16.74
N GLU A 13 13.74 3.20 17.57
CA GLU A 13 13.38 2.57 18.84
C GLU A 13 13.35 3.62 19.94
N THR A 14 12.23 3.67 20.68
CA THR A 14 12.10 4.51 21.86
C THR A 14 12.06 3.67 23.13
N LYS A 15 12.73 4.18 24.16
CA LYS A 15 12.63 3.69 25.54
C LYS A 15 12.16 4.84 26.40
N THR A 16 10.84 5.04 26.48
CA THR A 16 10.28 6.06 27.36
C THR A 16 10.24 5.53 28.79
N GLN A 17 10.73 6.31 29.76
CA GLN A 17 10.46 6.01 31.17
C GLN A 17 8.96 6.12 31.42
N VAL A 18 8.33 5.03 31.85
CA VAL A 18 6.89 4.93 32.10
C VAL A 18 6.48 5.96 33.15
N SER A 19 5.97 7.10 32.70
CA SER A 19 5.32 8.09 33.56
C SER A 19 3.83 8.12 33.23
N GLY A 20 3.10 7.10 33.70
CA GLY A 20 1.65 7.12 33.94
C GLY A 20 0.70 7.35 32.75
N GLY A 21 1.15 7.36 31.50
CA GLY A 21 0.29 7.54 30.31
C GLY A 21 -0.19 6.23 29.70
N ASP A 22 -1.42 6.24 29.18
CA ASP A 22 -2.01 5.15 28.38
C ASP A 22 -1.12 4.86 27.14
N PRO A 23 -0.67 3.61 26.91
CA PRO A 23 0.06 3.21 25.70
C PRO A 23 -0.61 3.63 24.39
N THR A 24 -1.96 3.66 24.32
CA THR A 24 -2.69 4.09 23.13
C THR A 24 -2.53 5.59 22.88
N THR A 25 -2.62 6.43 23.92
CA THR A 25 -2.39 7.88 23.78
C THR A 25 -0.95 8.16 23.37
N ARG A 26 0.03 7.45 23.95
CA ARG A 26 1.44 7.58 23.57
C ARG A 26 1.66 7.22 22.10
N CYS A 27 1.14 6.06 21.69
CA CYS A 27 1.22 5.56 20.31
C CYS A 27 0.60 6.57 19.32
N ALA A 28 -0.59 7.09 19.64
CA ALA A 28 -1.27 8.09 18.81
C ALA A 28 -0.48 9.41 18.72
N GLN A 29 0.09 9.87 19.84
CA GLN A 29 0.90 11.09 19.86
C GLN A 29 2.16 10.96 18.99
N GLU A 30 2.87 9.83 19.08
CA GLU A 30 4.07 9.57 18.27
C GLU A 30 3.72 9.54 16.77
N ALA A 31 2.63 8.85 16.40
CA ALA A 31 2.14 8.83 15.03
C ALA A 31 1.73 10.23 14.52
N LEU A 32 1.05 11.03 15.35
CA LEU A 32 0.66 12.41 15.01
C LEU A 32 1.88 13.32 14.80
N ASN A 33 2.89 13.19 15.66
CA ASN A 33 4.09 14.00 15.57
C ASN A 33 4.89 13.68 14.29
N ALA A 34 5.02 12.39 13.95
CA ALA A 34 5.65 11.99 12.68
C ALA A 34 4.83 12.44 11.46
N TRP A 35 3.50 12.36 11.51
CA TRP A 35 2.64 12.87 10.45
C TRP A 35 2.81 14.38 10.24
N LEU A 36 2.93 15.16 11.32
CA LEU A 36 3.23 16.59 11.25
C LEU A 36 4.59 16.87 10.58
N VAL A 37 5.61 16.07 10.89
CA VAL A 37 6.95 16.18 10.28
C VAL A 37 6.88 15.96 8.77
N LEU A 38 6.14 14.95 8.30
CA LEU A 38 5.91 14.69 6.88
C LEU A 38 5.16 15.85 6.22
N ARG A 39 4.07 16.31 6.84
CA ARG A 39 3.22 17.39 6.31
C ARG A 39 4.00 18.70 6.16
N ALA A 40 4.83 19.06 7.14
CA ALA A 40 5.66 20.26 7.08
C ALA A 40 6.64 20.27 5.89
N ARG A 41 6.89 19.11 5.27
CA ARG A 41 7.75 18.91 4.09
C ARG A 41 6.94 18.62 2.81
N GLY A 42 5.62 18.80 2.87
CA GLY A 42 4.68 18.52 1.78
C GLY A 42 4.53 17.04 1.44
N LEU A 43 5.01 16.14 2.31
CA LEU A 43 5.02 14.69 2.06
C LEU A 43 3.75 13.99 2.55
N ALA A 44 2.80 14.75 3.11
CA ALA A 44 1.58 14.23 3.68
C ALA A 44 0.45 15.24 3.60
N ASP A 45 -0.76 14.73 3.38
CA ASP A 45 -2.01 15.49 3.39
C ASP A 45 -2.55 15.72 4.81
N ASN A 46 -3.69 16.41 4.90
CA ASN A 46 -4.41 16.66 6.16
C ASN A 46 -5.31 15.50 6.61
N ALA A 47 -5.55 14.53 5.74
CA ALA A 47 -6.38 13.38 5.99
C ALA A 47 -5.58 12.09 5.79
N ALA A 48 -5.85 11.08 6.61
CA ALA A 48 -5.20 9.78 6.54
C ALA A 48 -6.16 8.67 6.98
N GLN A 49 -5.82 7.43 6.64
CA GLN A 49 -6.52 6.25 7.15
C GLN A 49 -5.71 5.62 8.27
N ALA A 50 -6.34 5.35 9.41
CA ALA A 50 -5.70 4.77 10.57
C ALA A 50 -6.29 3.40 10.92
N ASP A 51 -5.40 2.46 11.24
CA ASP A 51 -5.73 1.19 11.86
C ASP A 51 -5.23 1.19 13.30
N LEU A 52 -6.02 0.65 14.23
CA LEU A 52 -5.63 0.41 15.62
C LEU A 52 -5.75 -1.08 15.91
N THR A 53 -4.66 -1.68 16.38
CA THR A 53 -4.67 -3.06 16.86
C THR A 53 -4.14 -3.11 18.30
N ILE A 54 -4.90 -3.69 19.22
CA ILE A 54 -4.46 -3.95 20.58
C ILE A 54 -4.38 -5.46 20.76
N ARG A 55 -3.19 -5.98 21.08
CA ARG A 55 -2.94 -7.41 21.29
C ARG A 55 -2.64 -7.71 22.75
N ALA A 56 -3.05 -8.90 23.18
CA ALA A 56 -2.76 -9.39 24.52
C ALA A 56 -1.27 -9.75 24.71
N LYS A 57 -0.83 -9.89 25.96
CA LYS A 57 0.57 -10.27 26.33
C LYS A 57 1.00 -11.63 25.78
N ASP A 58 0.05 -12.54 25.52
CA ASP A 58 0.31 -13.83 24.89
C ASP A 58 0.57 -13.72 23.38
N GLY A 59 0.40 -12.53 22.78
CA GLY A 59 0.64 -12.22 21.37
C GLY A 59 -0.40 -12.78 20.41
N ALA A 60 -1.22 -13.74 20.83
CA ALA A 60 -2.14 -14.48 19.97
C ALA A 60 -3.54 -13.86 19.92
N ALA A 61 -4.01 -13.28 21.03
CA ALA A 61 -5.35 -12.70 21.09
C ALA A 61 -5.35 -11.22 20.70
N VAL A 62 -6.13 -10.87 19.67
CA VAL A 62 -6.48 -9.48 19.35
C VAL A 62 -7.62 -9.05 20.27
N LEU A 63 -7.38 -8.04 21.10
CA LEU A 63 -8.36 -7.49 22.05
C LEU A 63 -9.24 -6.42 21.39
N VAL A 64 -8.63 -5.58 20.55
CA VAL A 64 -9.31 -4.53 19.79
C VAL A 64 -8.70 -4.48 18.39
N SER A 65 -9.55 -4.31 17.38
CA SER A 65 -9.16 -4.05 16.00
C SER A 65 -10.11 -3.04 15.39
N LEU A 66 -9.63 -1.82 15.15
CA LEU A 66 -10.30 -0.80 14.36
C LEU A 66 -9.55 -0.66 13.04
N LYS A 67 -10.26 -0.64 11.92
CA LYS A 67 -9.67 -0.66 10.57
C LYS A 67 -10.22 0.48 9.74
N ARG A 68 -9.34 1.11 8.96
CA ARG A 68 -9.62 2.20 8.00
C ARG A 68 -10.42 3.35 8.62
N VAL A 69 -10.07 3.73 9.85
CA VAL A 69 -10.67 4.89 10.51
C VAL A 69 -10.17 6.14 9.80
N HIS A 70 -11.08 6.94 9.27
CA HIS A 70 -10.74 8.22 8.66
C HIS A 70 -10.32 9.22 9.74
N VAL A 71 -9.11 9.76 9.62
CA VAL A 71 -8.55 10.71 10.58
C VAL A 71 -8.23 12.01 9.88
N GLU A 72 -8.81 13.10 10.40
CA GLU A 72 -8.48 14.47 10.04
C GLU A 72 -7.45 15.04 11.03
N LEU A 73 -6.32 15.53 10.52
CA LEU A 73 -5.19 15.98 11.34
C LEU A 73 -5.60 17.06 12.35
N GLN A 74 -6.39 18.06 11.94
CA GLN A 74 -6.81 19.15 12.83
C GLN A 74 -7.69 18.64 13.98
N SER A 75 -8.58 17.70 13.69
CA SER A 75 -9.44 17.07 14.70
C SER A 75 -8.60 16.25 15.68
N ALA A 76 -7.65 15.47 15.16
CA ALA A 76 -6.80 14.61 15.97
C ALA A 76 -5.88 15.41 16.89
N LEU A 77 -5.31 16.54 16.40
CA LEU A 77 -4.49 17.44 17.22
C LEU A 77 -5.31 18.15 18.31
N SER A 78 -6.55 18.57 17.99
CA SER A 78 -7.39 19.30 18.94
C SER A 78 -7.86 18.44 20.11
N ARG A 79 -8.06 17.14 19.88
CA ARG A 79 -8.49 16.17 20.89
C ARG A 79 -7.32 15.41 21.52
N ASN A 80 -6.14 15.50 20.90
CA ASN A 80 -5.01 14.63 21.15
C ASN A 80 -5.35 13.13 21.07
N GLU A 81 -6.30 12.80 20.19
CA GLU A 81 -6.87 11.46 20.01
C GLU A 81 -7.12 11.23 18.52
N MET A 82 -6.63 10.09 18.00
CA MET A 82 -6.94 9.64 16.64
C MET A 82 -8.25 8.83 16.58
N PHE A 83 -8.65 8.22 17.69
CA PHE A 83 -9.78 7.30 17.77
C PHE A 83 -10.73 7.79 18.86
N SER A 84 -11.99 8.04 18.51
CA SER A 84 -13.00 8.56 19.45
C SER A 84 -13.74 7.47 20.22
N ASP A 85 -13.79 6.25 19.66
CA ASP A 85 -14.58 5.13 20.20
C ASP A 85 -13.70 3.88 20.44
N VAL A 86 -12.58 4.03 21.16
CA VAL A 86 -11.78 2.86 21.57
C VAL A 86 -12.56 2.11 22.65
N PRO A 87 -12.89 0.81 22.45
CA PRO A 87 -13.57 0.01 23.47
C PRO A 87 -12.78 0.01 24.79
N THR A 88 -13.47 -0.11 25.92
CA THR A 88 -12.79 -0.27 27.21
C THR A 88 -11.97 -1.57 27.22
N VAL A 89 -10.66 -1.47 27.45
CA VAL A 89 -9.74 -2.61 27.48
C VAL A 89 -9.23 -2.85 28.90
N ASP A 90 -9.08 -4.12 29.26
CA ASP A 90 -8.34 -4.54 30.43
C ASP A 90 -6.82 -4.41 30.19
N TRP A 91 -6.24 -3.31 30.67
CA TRP A 91 -4.83 -2.97 30.48
C TRP A 91 -3.85 -3.98 31.08
N ASP A 92 -4.28 -4.78 32.07
CA ASP A 92 -3.42 -5.82 32.64
C ASP A 92 -3.15 -6.96 31.64
N ARG A 93 -4.02 -7.12 30.64
CA ARG A 93 -3.90 -8.13 29.58
C ARG A 93 -3.18 -7.62 28.34
N VAL A 94 -3.03 -6.31 28.17
CA VAL A 94 -2.45 -5.68 26.98
C VAL A 94 -0.94 -5.95 26.92
N GLY A 95 -0.47 -6.43 25.77
CA GLY A 95 0.94 -6.62 25.46
C GLY A 95 1.49 -5.47 24.61
N VAL A 96 0.81 -5.19 23.50
CA VAL A 96 1.23 -4.18 22.52
C VAL A 96 0.01 -3.48 21.91
N VAL A 97 0.16 -2.18 21.68
CA VAL A 97 -0.73 -1.35 20.89
C VAL A 97 0.01 -0.97 19.61
N THR A 98 -0.62 -1.19 18.46
CA THR A 98 -0.10 -0.84 17.15
C THR A 98 -1.05 0.16 16.49
N ILE A 99 -0.53 1.28 16.01
CA ILE A 99 -1.24 2.20 15.11
C ILE A 99 -0.53 2.23 13.77
N ASP A 100 -1.25 1.91 12.71
CA ASP A 100 -0.77 2.07 11.33
C ASP A 100 -1.54 3.22 10.68
N LEU A 101 -0.83 4.27 10.28
CA LEU A 101 -1.38 5.43 9.60
C LEU A 101 -0.94 5.43 8.14
N SER A 102 -1.86 5.18 7.22
CA SER A 102 -1.63 5.31 5.78
C SER A 102 -1.89 6.74 5.35
N VAL A 103 -0.83 7.40 4.89
CA VAL A 103 -0.79 8.84 4.65
C VAL A 103 -0.66 9.11 3.15
N PRO A 104 -1.71 9.68 2.53
CA PRO A 104 -1.62 10.26 1.20
C PRO A 104 -0.67 11.45 1.18
N GLY A 105 -0.06 11.73 0.03
CA GLY A 105 0.85 12.87 -0.10
C GLY A 105 1.21 13.19 -1.54
N THR A 106 2.21 14.04 -1.75
CA THR A 106 2.61 14.51 -3.08
C THR A 106 4.11 14.31 -3.33
N CYS A 107 4.43 13.64 -4.43
CA CYS A 107 5.77 13.63 -5.02
C CYS A 107 5.82 14.56 -6.24
N LEU A 108 7.00 15.03 -6.61
CA LEU A 108 7.20 15.84 -7.81
C LEU A 108 7.69 14.94 -8.96
N ARG A 109 7.21 15.15 -10.17
CA ARG A 109 7.81 14.54 -11.36
C ARG A 109 7.87 15.58 -12.46
N ALA A 110 9.06 15.86 -12.97
CA ALA A 110 9.30 16.92 -13.94
C ALA A 110 8.75 18.29 -13.47
N GLY A 111 8.89 18.59 -12.17
CA GLY A 111 8.39 19.81 -11.55
C GLY A 111 6.88 19.86 -11.30
N GLU A 112 6.10 18.87 -11.74
CA GLU A 112 4.67 18.80 -11.52
C GLU A 112 4.33 18.00 -10.24
N PRO A 113 3.40 18.48 -9.40
CA PRO A 113 2.94 17.74 -8.23
C PRO A 113 2.03 16.58 -8.62
N HIS A 114 2.41 15.38 -8.17
CA HIS A 114 1.69 14.13 -8.36
C HIS A 114 1.18 13.62 -7.02
N HIS A 115 -0.15 13.52 -6.90
CA HIS A 115 -0.82 13.08 -5.69
C HIS A 115 -0.89 11.56 -5.62
N VAL A 116 -0.62 11.03 -4.43
CA VAL A 116 -0.49 9.60 -4.17
C VAL A 116 -1.33 9.24 -2.96
N GLY A 117 -2.25 8.28 -3.12
CA GLY A 117 -3.18 7.84 -2.06
C GLY A 117 -2.50 7.16 -0.85
N LYS A 118 -1.30 6.61 -1.02
CA LYS A 118 -0.51 5.97 0.05
C LYS A 118 0.98 6.22 -0.18
N LEU A 119 1.42 7.43 0.14
CA LEU A 119 2.82 7.80 -0.08
C LEU A 119 3.71 7.21 1.01
N PHE A 120 3.23 7.30 2.25
CA PHE A 120 3.87 6.73 3.43
C PHE A 120 2.87 5.94 4.28
N THR A 121 3.39 4.95 5.01
CA THR A 121 2.72 4.40 6.19
C THR A 121 3.59 4.66 7.41
N ILE A 122 2.99 5.25 8.46
CA ILE A 122 3.61 5.42 9.77
C ILE A 122 3.05 4.32 10.67
N SER A 123 3.90 3.37 11.06
CA SER A 123 3.55 2.32 12.01
C SER A 123 4.18 2.65 13.36
N VAL A 124 3.40 2.62 14.43
CA VAL A 124 3.89 2.81 15.79
C VAL A 124 3.47 1.63 16.63
N ASP A 125 4.45 0.91 17.17
CA ASP A 125 4.25 -0.13 18.17
C ASP A 125 4.60 0.41 19.55
N ALA A 126 3.69 0.28 20.50
CA ALA A 126 3.87 0.68 21.89
C ALA A 126 3.62 -0.52 22.81
N TRP A 127 4.66 -1.00 23.47
CA TRP A 127 4.56 -2.08 24.43
C TRP A 127 4.16 -1.56 25.82
N ALA A 128 3.47 -2.42 26.59
CA ALA A 128 3.13 -2.14 27.98
C ALA A 128 4.38 -1.93 28.88
N SER A 129 5.54 -2.44 28.45
CA SER A 129 6.84 -2.23 29.13
C SER A 129 7.36 -0.80 29.04
N GLY A 130 6.77 0.05 28.18
CA GLY A 130 7.28 1.40 27.87
C GLY A 130 8.27 1.44 26.71
N ALA A 131 8.65 0.30 26.15
CA ALA A 131 9.32 0.28 24.85
C ALA A 131 8.34 0.72 23.75
N GLY A 132 8.88 1.33 22.70
CA GLY A 132 8.15 1.66 21.48
C GLY A 132 9.04 1.61 20.25
N THR A 133 8.42 1.44 19.10
CA THR A 133 9.09 1.51 17.80
C THR A 133 8.21 2.30 16.86
N LEU A 134 8.77 3.34 16.25
CA LEU A 134 8.16 4.03 15.13
C LEU A 134 8.83 3.54 13.86
N THR A 135 8.04 3.13 12.86
CA THR A 135 8.52 2.72 11.55
C THR A 135 7.84 3.56 10.47
N LEU A 136 8.63 4.18 9.60
CA LEU A 136 8.16 4.87 8.41
C LEU A 136 8.42 4.00 7.20
N HIS A 137 7.37 3.69 6.44
CA HIS A 137 7.46 2.98 5.17
C HIS A 137 7.09 3.92 4.02
N THR A 138 7.79 3.80 2.89
CA THR A 138 7.42 4.46 1.63
C THR A 138 7.10 3.44 0.55
N PHE A 139 6.20 3.82 -0.35
CA PHE A 139 5.76 2.98 -1.45
C PHE A 139 6.09 3.58 -2.83
N SER A 140 6.59 4.82 -2.87
CA SER A 140 6.93 5.47 -4.15
C SER A 140 8.41 5.33 -4.50
N ASP A 141 8.68 5.11 -5.78
CA ASP A 141 10.02 5.19 -6.36
C ASP A 141 10.59 6.60 -6.49
N ALA A 142 9.81 7.67 -6.24
CA ALA A 142 10.23 9.04 -6.51
C ALA A 142 11.52 9.46 -5.77
N TRP A 143 11.90 8.73 -4.73
CA TRP A 143 13.08 8.97 -3.90
C TRP A 143 14.36 8.28 -4.41
N MET A 144 14.24 7.40 -5.41
CA MET A 144 15.27 6.46 -5.85
C MET A 144 15.89 6.87 -7.18
N SER A 145 17.12 6.43 -7.45
CA SER A 145 17.82 6.71 -8.71
C SER A 145 17.16 6.07 -9.93
N HIS A 146 16.51 4.92 -9.73
CA HIS A 146 15.75 4.19 -10.74
C HIS A 146 14.28 4.10 -10.34
N ASN A 147 13.39 4.06 -11.32
CA ASN A 147 11.98 3.80 -11.09
C ASN A 147 11.75 2.29 -10.89
N LEU A 148 10.52 1.90 -10.56
CA LEU A 148 10.18 0.47 -10.36
C LEU A 148 10.33 -0.41 -11.61
N ARG A 149 10.59 0.19 -12.78
CA ARG A 149 10.86 -0.50 -14.04
C ARG A 149 12.36 -0.55 -14.38
N GLY A 150 13.23 -0.19 -13.44
CA GLY A 150 14.67 -0.15 -13.68
C GLY A 150 15.15 0.99 -14.57
N HIS A 151 14.29 1.95 -14.95
CA HIS A 151 14.72 3.13 -15.71
C HIS A 151 15.25 4.22 -14.78
N LYS A 152 16.38 4.83 -15.15
CA LYS A 152 16.93 5.99 -14.44
C LYS A 152 15.96 7.16 -14.42
N GLN A 153 15.85 7.82 -13.27
CA GLN A 153 15.01 9.00 -13.05
C GLN A 153 15.70 10.09 -12.22
N PRO A 154 16.91 10.55 -12.62
CA PRO A 154 17.73 11.45 -11.80
C PRO A 154 17.06 12.80 -11.52
N GLU A 155 16.21 13.28 -12.44
CA GLU A 155 15.45 14.52 -12.26
C GLU A 155 14.40 14.38 -11.16
N VAL A 156 13.63 13.29 -11.18
CA VAL A 156 12.63 12.96 -10.14
C VAL A 156 13.31 12.78 -8.79
N GLN A 157 14.41 12.02 -8.73
CA GLN A 157 15.18 11.81 -7.50
C GLN A 157 15.66 13.13 -6.91
N LYS A 158 16.22 14.02 -7.75
CA LYS A 158 16.74 15.33 -7.32
C LYS A 158 15.66 16.23 -6.73
N GLU A 159 14.43 16.17 -7.24
CA GLU A 159 13.29 16.95 -6.76
C GLU A 159 12.75 16.44 -5.41
N ASN A 160 12.85 15.14 -5.15
CA ASN A 160 12.14 14.48 -4.04
C ASN A 160 13.05 14.00 -2.91
N ALA A 161 14.20 13.42 -3.21
CA ALA A 161 15.12 12.84 -2.22
C ALA A 161 15.53 13.84 -1.12
N PRO A 162 15.77 15.14 -1.38
CA PRO A 162 16.07 16.10 -0.32
C PRO A 162 14.93 16.27 0.69
N ARG A 163 13.67 16.16 0.25
CA ARG A 163 12.49 16.27 1.13
C ARG A 163 12.39 15.06 2.06
N LEU A 164 12.58 13.86 1.52
CA LEU A 164 12.64 12.63 2.31
C LEU A 164 13.79 12.69 3.32
N LYS A 165 15.00 13.04 2.87
CA LYS A 165 16.17 13.19 3.76
C LYS A 165 15.89 14.17 4.91
N SER A 166 15.28 15.31 4.60
CA SER A 166 14.89 16.28 5.62
C SER A 166 13.85 15.75 6.60
N ALA A 167 12.94 14.89 6.14
CA ALA A 167 11.94 14.25 7.00
C ALA A 167 12.57 13.25 7.95
N LEU A 168 13.41 12.35 7.43
CA LEU A 168 14.12 11.35 8.23
C LEU A 168 14.96 12.01 9.33
N ALA A 169 15.72 13.05 8.99
CA ALA A 169 16.51 13.79 9.97
C ALA A 169 15.65 14.41 11.08
N ALA A 170 14.47 14.95 10.75
CA ALA A 170 13.59 15.54 11.75
C ALA A 170 12.81 14.51 12.58
N ILE A 171 12.56 13.31 12.04
CA ILE A 171 12.04 12.20 12.84
C ILE A 171 13.14 11.69 13.79
N GLU A 172 14.39 11.59 13.33
CA GLU A 172 15.54 11.26 14.19
C GLU A 172 15.65 12.22 15.39
N ASP A 173 15.58 13.53 15.13
CA ASP A 173 15.58 14.58 16.16
C ASP A 173 14.35 14.48 17.09
N LEU A 174 13.16 14.22 16.52
CA LEU A 174 11.90 14.09 17.27
C LEU A 174 11.93 12.90 18.23
N MET A 175 12.42 11.75 17.77
CA MET A 175 12.46 10.52 18.55
C MET A 175 13.68 10.45 19.48
N ALA A 176 14.67 11.32 19.27
CA ALA A 176 15.98 11.29 19.94
C ALA A 176 16.64 9.91 19.89
N ALA A 177 16.45 9.21 18.77
CA ALA A 177 16.91 7.86 18.51
C ALA A 177 17.53 7.81 17.12
N GLU A 178 18.53 6.96 16.91
CA GLU A 178 19.16 6.82 15.58
C GLU A 178 18.19 6.20 14.57
N THR A 179 18.22 6.73 13.34
CA THR A 179 17.52 6.16 12.20
C THR A 179 18.14 4.80 11.82
N ILE A 180 17.37 3.73 11.92
CA ILE A 180 17.75 2.39 11.49
C ILE A 180 17.04 2.08 10.17
N PRO A 181 17.74 2.07 9.02
CA PRO A 181 17.14 1.67 7.75
C PRO A 181 16.75 0.18 7.76
N SER A 182 15.69 -0.18 7.07
CA SER A 182 15.32 -1.58 6.87
C SER A 182 16.31 -2.30 5.95
N ASP A 183 16.22 -3.63 5.91
CA ASP A 183 16.92 -4.44 4.92
C ASP A 183 16.58 -3.99 3.49
N SER A 184 17.50 -4.25 2.56
CA SER A 184 17.27 -4.04 1.13
C SER A 184 16.03 -4.79 0.67
N THR A 185 15.18 -4.09 -0.07
CA THR A 185 14.06 -4.72 -0.75
C THR A 185 14.51 -5.17 -2.15
N SER A 186 13.63 -5.86 -2.88
CA SER A 186 13.86 -6.03 -4.31
C SER A 186 14.02 -4.69 -5.01
N TYR A 187 13.33 -3.64 -4.58
CA TYR A 187 13.28 -2.36 -5.28
C TYR A 187 14.45 -1.44 -4.99
N GLY A 188 14.87 -1.35 -3.74
CA GLY A 188 15.83 -0.33 -3.31
C GLY A 188 16.59 -0.73 -2.06
N ILE A 189 17.66 0.02 -1.81
CA ILE A 189 18.55 -0.15 -0.66
C ILE A 189 18.34 1.05 0.26
N PRO A 190 17.56 0.93 1.34
CA PRO A 190 17.36 2.01 2.30
C PRO A 190 18.67 2.39 2.98
N SER A 191 18.93 3.68 3.11
CA SER A 191 20.06 4.25 3.84
C SER A 191 19.57 5.24 4.88
N LYS A 192 20.45 5.69 5.78
CA LYS A 192 20.13 6.70 6.80
C LYS A 192 19.53 7.99 6.22
N ASN A 193 19.83 8.31 4.96
CA ASN A 193 19.44 9.56 4.31
C ASN A 193 18.37 9.39 3.22
N GLY A 194 17.77 8.21 3.06
CA GLY A 194 16.85 7.90 1.97
C GLY A 194 17.22 6.56 1.33
N PHE A 195 17.58 6.55 0.05
CA PHE A 195 18.00 5.35 -0.67
C PHE A 195 19.44 5.50 -1.16
N GLU A 196 20.17 4.38 -1.24
CA GLU A 196 21.44 4.33 -1.99
C GLU A 196 21.16 4.36 -3.49
N ASP A 197 22.14 4.85 -4.26
CA ASP A 197 22.08 4.79 -5.71
C ASP A 197 22.33 3.35 -6.16
N LEU A 198 21.35 2.76 -6.86
CA LEU A 198 21.54 1.46 -7.50
C LEU A 198 22.59 1.56 -8.62
N PRO A 199 23.42 0.51 -8.81
CA PRO A 199 24.44 0.50 -9.84
C PRO A 199 23.83 0.59 -11.24
N ASP A 200 24.58 1.19 -12.16
CA ASP A 200 24.24 1.36 -13.57
C ASP A 200 24.41 0.06 -14.39
N GLU A 201 23.97 -1.09 -13.87
CA GLU A 201 24.04 -2.36 -14.61
C GLU A 201 22.85 -2.51 -15.57
N ASP A 202 23.05 -3.35 -16.60
CA ASP A 202 22.17 -3.54 -17.76
C ASP A 202 20.68 -3.72 -17.36
N PRO A 203 19.73 -2.96 -17.93
CA PRO A 203 18.29 -3.13 -17.69
C PRO A 203 17.83 -4.59 -17.79
N ASP A 204 18.44 -5.37 -18.68
CA ASP A 204 18.13 -6.80 -18.89
C ASP A 204 18.50 -7.69 -17.68
N LEU A 205 19.41 -7.25 -16.80
CA LEU A 205 19.73 -7.92 -15.54
C LEU A 205 18.79 -7.50 -14.39
N LEU A 206 18.19 -6.31 -14.48
CA LEU A 206 17.13 -5.84 -13.59
C LEU A 206 15.74 -6.40 -13.99
N ASP A 207 15.54 -6.70 -15.27
CA ASP A 207 14.38 -7.43 -15.81
C ASP A 207 14.38 -8.93 -15.46
N SER A 208 15.46 -9.44 -14.86
CA SER A 208 15.53 -10.85 -14.49
C SER A 208 14.75 -11.13 -13.19
N TRP A 209 13.43 -11.22 -13.33
CA TRP A 209 12.53 -12.04 -12.50
C TRP A 209 12.37 -11.69 -11.00
N TYR A 210 13.02 -10.64 -10.46
CA TYR A 210 12.87 -10.24 -9.05
C TYR A 210 12.28 -8.84 -8.81
N MET A 211 12.18 -8.01 -9.85
CA MET A 211 11.77 -6.60 -9.75
C MET A 211 10.29 -6.34 -10.02
N PHE A 212 9.57 -7.31 -10.59
CA PHE A 212 8.17 -7.11 -10.93
C PHE A 212 7.30 -7.28 -9.67
N GLU A 213 6.69 -6.17 -9.27
CA GLU A 213 5.64 -6.13 -8.25
C GLU A 213 4.39 -6.95 -8.66
N VAL A 214 4.17 -7.07 -9.96
CA VAL A 214 3.03 -7.74 -10.60
C VAL A 214 2.92 -9.22 -10.19
N PRO A 215 3.96 -10.08 -10.35
CA PRO A 215 3.94 -11.44 -9.80
C PRO A 215 3.56 -11.49 -8.32
N ARG A 216 4.12 -10.61 -7.47
CA ARG A 216 3.83 -10.63 -6.03
C ARG A 216 2.42 -10.18 -5.66
N ARG A 217 1.83 -9.24 -6.42
CA ARG A 217 0.43 -8.80 -6.22
C ARG A 217 -0.53 -9.94 -6.56
N THR A 218 -0.31 -10.60 -7.69
CA THR A 218 -1.10 -11.76 -8.12
C THR A 218 -0.97 -12.88 -7.08
N ASP A 219 0.25 -13.21 -6.63
CA ASP A 219 0.48 -14.21 -5.60
C ASP A 219 -0.26 -13.90 -4.28
N GLN A 220 -0.27 -12.64 -3.83
CA GLN A 220 -0.98 -12.24 -2.61
C GLN A 220 -2.51 -12.41 -2.74
N MET A 221 -3.08 -12.07 -3.90
CA MET A 221 -4.51 -12.25 -4.14
C MET A 221 -4.86 -13.74 -4.24
N LEU A 222 -4.04 -14.53 -4.94
CA LEU A 222 -4.22 -15.98 -5.05
C LEU A 222 -4.09 -16.70 -3.72
N ALA A 223 -3.17 -16.29 -2.85
CA ALA A 223 -3.01 -16.87 -1.51
C ALA A 223 -4.25 -16.71 -0.62
N ARG A 224 -5.17 -15.80 -0.97
CA ARG A 224 -6.45 -15.59 -0.27
C ARG A 224 -7.59 -16.43 -0.85
N LEU A 225 -7.38 -17.13 -1.96
CA LEU A 225 -8.37 -18.02 -2.56
C LEU A 225 -8.30 -19.41 -1.91
N PRO A 226 -9.40 -20.20 -1.94
CA PRO A 226 -9.35 -21.61 -1.62
C PRO A 226 -8.30 -22.34 -2.46
N SER A 227 -7.56 -23.27 -1.85
CA SER A 227 -6.47 -24.00 -2.51
C SER A 227 -6.92 -24.89 -3.68
N ASP A 228 -8.22 -25.17 -3.79
CA ASP A 228 -8.86 -25.95 -4.84
C ASP A 228 -9.60 -25.09 -5.89
N ALA A 229 -9.47 -23.77 -5.82
CA ALA A 229 -10.08 -22.86 -6.79
C ALA A 229 -9.51 -23.10 -8.20
N VAL A 230 -10.39 -23.35 -9.17
CA VAL A 230 -10.00 -23.50 -10.58
C VAL A 230 -9.81 -22.11 -11.17
N SER A 231 -8.62 -21.79 -11.69
CA SER A 231 -8.29 -20.49 -12.26
C SER A 231 -8.05 -20.54 -13.77
N TYR A 232 -8.37 -19.44 -14.45
CA TYR A 232 -7.83 -19.17 -15.79
C TYR A 232 -6.30 -18.99 -15.71
N SER A 233 -5.61 -19.07 -16.85
CA SER A 233 -4.22 -18.61 -16.89
C SER A 233 -4.17 -17.15 -16.46
N LEU A 234 -3.16 -16.78 -15.67
CA LEU A 234 -2.99 -15.42 -15.17
C LEU A 234 -1.98 -14.63 -15.98
N GLU A 235 -1.39 -15.28 -16.98
CA GLU A 235 -0.38 -14.74 -17.87
C GLU A 235 -0.80 -14.96 -19.31
N THR A 236 -0.51 -13.98 -20.16
CA THR A 236 -0.73 -14.04 -21.60
C THR A 236 0.11 -12.94 -22.27
N GLU A 237 0.76 -13.28 -23.39
CA GLU A 237 1.37 -12.32 -24.30
C GLU A 237 0.39 -11.87 -25.39
N SER A 238 -0.79 -12.50 -25.45
CA SER A 238 -1.82 -12.19 -26.42
C SER A 238 -2.59 -10.91 -26.04
N PRO A 239 -3.24 -10.24 -27.01
CA PRO A 239 -4.12 -9.11 -26.72
C PRO A 239 -5.21 -9.49 -25.72
N VAL A 240 -5.50 -8.58 -24.78
CA VAL A 240 -6.51 -8.77 -23.73
C VAL A 240 -7.68 -7.81 -23.92
N GLU A 241 -8.90 -8.32 -23.77
CA GLU A 241 -10.09 -7.51 -23.55
C GLU A 241 -10.16 -7.15 -22.06
N PHE A 242 -10.53 -5.91 -21.73
CA PHE A 242 -10.64 -5.48 -20.33
C PHE A 242 -11.79 -4.49 -20.11
N VAL A 243 -12.31 -4.48 -18.89
CA VAL A 243 -13.34 -3.54 -18.41
C VAL A 243 -12.87 -2.88 -17.12
N GLU A 244 -13.36 -1.66 -16.86
CA GLU A 244 -13.07 -0.93 -15.64
C GLU A 244 -13.93 -1.44 -14.47
N VAL A 245 -13.32 -1.56 -13.30
CA VAL A 245 -13.99 -1.86 -12.03
C VAL A 245 -13.94 -0.61 -11.15
N ALA A 246 -15.08 -0.18 -10.62
CA ALA A 246 -15.19 1.03 -9.81
C ALA A 246 -15.97 0.81 -8.51
N VAL A 247 -15.56 1.53 -7.46
CA VAL A 247 -16.32 1.70 -6.22
C VAL A 247 -16.80 3.16 -6.17
N GLY A 248 -18.11 3.37 -6.28
CA GLY A 248 -18.65 4.70 -6.56
C GLY A 248 -18.10 5.25 -7.88
N ASP A 249 -17.60 6.49 -7.86
CA ASP A 249 -17.02 7.15 -9.05
C ASP A 249 -15.51 6.87 -9.24
N ARG A 250 -14.90 6.04 -8.38
CA ARG A 250 -13.45 5.77 -8.40
C ARG A 250 -13.15 4.42 -9.05
N VAL A 251 -12.46 4.43 -10.19
CA VAL A 251 -11.92 3.21 -10.81
C VAL A 251 -10.80 2.64 -9.94
N ILE A 252 -10.99 1.41 -9.48
CA ILE A 252 -10.06 0.70 -8.59
C ILE A 252 -9.26 -0.40 -9.31
N GLY A 253 -9.64 -0.81 -10.52
CA GLY A 253 -8.94 -1.89 -11.23
C GLY A 253 -9.53 -2.18 -12.59
N TYR A 254 -8.98 -3.20 -13.25
CA TYR A 254 -9.46 -3.73 -14.51
C TYR A 254 -9.67 -5.23 -14.41
N LEU A 255 -10.82 -5.71 -14.87
CA LEU A 255 -11.03 -7.13 -15.12
C LEU A 255 -10.66 -7.41 -16.58
N TRP A 256 -9.89 -8.45 -16.84
CA TRP A 256 -9.37 -8.73 -18.18
C TRP A 256 -9.50 -10.20 -18.58
N ALA A 257 -9.51 -10.45 -19.88
CA ALA A 257 -9.69 -11.76 -20.47
C ALA A 257 -8.99 -11.88 -21.84
N SER A 258 -8.48 -13.08 -22.14
CA SER A 258 -7.96 -13.50 -23.44
C SER A 258 -8.37 -14.96 -23.68
N ASP A 259 -9.21 -15.19 -24.69
CA ASP A 259 -9.61 -16.55 -25.08
C ASP A 259 -8.47 -17.33 -25.76
N VAL A 260 -7.41 -16.65 -26.23
CA VAL A 260 -6.29 -17.28 -26.96
C VAL A 260 -5.52 -18.25 -26.06
N ASP A 261 -5.25 -17.83 -24.83
CA ASP A 261 -4.43 -18.56 -23.86
C ASP A 261 -5.26 -19.10 -22.67
N ASP A 262 -6.60 -19.11 -22.78
CA ASP A 262 -7.52 -19.39 -21.67
C ASP A 262 -7.18 -18.57 -20.41
N ALA A 263 -6.90 -17.27 -20.62
CA ALA A 263 -6.34 -16.38 -19.61
C ALA A 263 -7.36 -15.33 -19.16
N ALA A 264 -7.47 -15.10 -17.86
CA ALA A 264 -8.31 -14.03 -17.30
C ALA A 264 -7.85 -13.69 -15.89
N GLY A 265 -8.02 -12.44 -15.51
CA GLY A 265 -7.62 -11.98 -14.20
C GLY A 265 -8.20 -10.63 -13.83
N TYR A 266 -7.76 -10.17 -12.66
CA TYR A 266 -8.04 -8.84 -12.17
C TYR A 266 -6.71 -8.12 -11.94
N GLU A 267 -6.60 -6.92 -12.51
CA GLU A 267 -5.43 -6.07 -12.42
C GLU A 267 -5.78 -4.82 -11.58
N PRO A 268 -5.28 -4.68 -10.34
CA PRO A 268 -5.59 -3.54 -9.49
C PRO A 268 -4.96 -2.25 -10.03
N ARG A 269 -5.69 -1.13 -9.98
CA ARG A 269 -5.11 0.19 -10.28
C ARG A 269 -4.24 0.65 -9.12
N THR A 270 -2.96 0.87 -9.38
CA THR A 270 -1.98 1.33 -8.39
C THR A 270 -2.40 2.62 -7.66
N PRO A 271 -2.91 3.67 -8.33
CA PRO A 271 -3.32 4.90 -7.64
C PRO A 271 -4.48 4.72 -6.65
N ALA A 272 -5.27 3.64 -6.80
CA ALA A 272 -6.41 3.35 -5.93
C ALA A 272 -6.03 2.65 -4.62
N GLY A 273 -4.75 2.28 -4.45
CA GLY A 273 -4.20 1.78 -3.18
C GLY A 273 -4.75 0.42 -2.73
N ASP A 274 -4.78 0.18 -1.42
CA ASP A 274 -5.09 -1.13 -0.84
C ASP A 274 -6.52 -1.61 -1.17
N ASP A 275 -7.48 -0.69 -1.32
CA ASP A 275 -8.86 -1.03 -1.72
C ASP A 275 -8.91 -1.76 -3.07
N ALA A 276 -8.02 -1.40 -4.00
CA ALA A 276 -7.90 -2.08 -5.29
C ALA A 276 -7.44 -3.52 -5.14
N VAL A 277 -6.49 -3.78 -4.25
CA VAL A 277 -5.94 -5.13 -4.00
C VAL A 277 -6.95 -5.98 -3.24
N ASP A 278 -7.63 -5.40 -2.26
CA ASP A 278 -8.60 -6.10 -1.43
C ASP A 278 -9.87 -6.49 -2.20
N ALA A 279 -10.21 -5.78 -3.29
CA ALA A 279 -11.24 -6.20 -4.24
C ALA A 279 -10.85 -7.45 -5.06
N GLY A 280 -9.55 -7.68 -5.25
CA GLY A 280 -9.00 -8.72 -6.12
C GLY A 280 -9.50 -10.13 -5.82
N PRO A 281 -9.40 -10.64 -4.57
CA PRO A 281 -9.90 -11.98 -4.21
C PRO A 281 -11.37 -12.22 -4.58
N THR A 282 -12.24 -11.20 -4.44
CA THR A 282 -13.65 -11.31 -4.82
C THR A 282 -13.80 -11.47 -6.34
N TRP A 283 -13.08 -10.68 -7.14
CA TRP A 283 -13.12 -10.82 -8.61
C TRP A 283 -12.49 -12.12 -9.10
N LEU A 284 -11.38 -12.57 -8.50
CA LEU A 284 -10.77 -13.84 -8.85
C LEU A 284 -11.67 -15.03 -8.49
N THR A 285 -12.40 -14.95 -7.37
CA THR A 285 -13.41 -15.96 -7.00
C THR A 285 -14.54 -16.00 -8.02
N ARG A 286 -15.04 -14.83 -8.44
CA ARG A 286 -16.07 -14.72 -9.49
C ARG A 286 -15.61 -15.29 -10.84
N LEU A 287 -14.35 -15.06 -11.22
CA LEU A 287 -13.73 -15.70 -12.39
C LEU A 287 -13.60 -17.22 -12.23
N SER A 288 -13.23 -17.69 -11.03
CA SER A 288 -13.19 -19.13 -10.73
C SER A 288 -14.56 -19.78 -10.89
N ASP A 289 -15.62 -19.15 -10.40
CA ASP A 289 -17.01 -19.60 -10.58
C ASP A 289 -17.43 -19.61 -12.06
N ALA A 290 -16.98 -18.65 -12.86
CA ALA A 290 -17.20 -18.66 -14.30
C ALA A 290 -16.48 -19.83 -14.99
N LYS A 291 -15.23 -20.10 -14.59
CA LYS A 291 -14.46 -21.24 -15.11
C LYS A 291 -15.08 -22.58 -14.74
N ASN A 292 -15.55 -22.72 -13.50
CA ASN A 292 -16.29 -23.92 -13.05
C ASN A 292 -17.59 -24.15 -13.83
N ARG A 293 -18.22 -23.08 -14.31
CA ARG A 293 -19.39 -23.16 -15.22
C ARG A 293 -19.02 -23.44 -16.67
N GLY A 294 -17.73 -23.55 -17.00
CA GLY A 294 -17.22 -23.85 -18.34
C GLY A 294 -17.29 -22.66 -19.30
N LEU A 295 -17.34 -21.42 -18.79
CA LEU A 295 -17.31 -20.22 -19.62
C LEU A 295 -15.88 -19.97 -20.14
N SER A 296 -15.76 -19.48 -21.38
CA SER A 296 -14.48 -18.92 -21.85
C SER A 296 -14.14 -17.62 -21.12
N PRO A 297 -12.87 -17.19 -21.09
CA PRO A 297 -12.47 -15.91 -20.51
C PRO A 297 -13.35 -14.71 -20.92
N THR A 298 -13.59 -14.50 -22.22
CA THR A 298 -14.40 -13.35 -22.66
C THR A 298 -15.89 -13.52 -22.33
N GLN A 299 -16.39 -14.76 -22.28
CA GLN A 299 -17.74 -15.05 -21.81
C GLN A 299 -17.88 -14.74 -20.31
N ALA A 300 -16.88 -15.09 -19.51
CA ALA A 300 -16.83 -14.77 -18.09
C ALA A 300 -16.85 -13.25 -17.89
N LEU A 301 -16.04 -12.49 -18.63
CA LEU A 301 -16.01 -11.04 -18.55
C LEU A 301 -17.38 -10.39 -18.85
N ARG A 302 -18.11 -10.91 -19.85
CA ARG A 302 -19.48 -10.47 -20.14
C ARG A 302 -20.49 -10.89 -19.07
N ASP A 303 -20.43 -12.12 -18.57
CA ASP A 303 -21.31 -12.61 -17.50
C ASP A 303 -21.15 -11.76 -16.23
N LEU A 304 -19.91 -11.45 -15.85
CA LEU A 304 -19.59 -10.65 -14.68
C LEU A 304 -20.06 -9.20 -14.80
N SER A 305 -20.22 -8.66 -16.00
CA SER A 305 -20.76 -7.30 -16.20
C SER A 305 -22.21 -7.14 -15.73
N ALA A 306 -22.95 -8.25 -15.55
CA ALA A 306 -24.31 -8.25 -15.04
C ALA A 306 -24.40 -8.41 -13.52
N TRP A 307 -23.26 -8.56 -12.82
CA TRP A 307 -23.26 -8.74 -11.37
C TRP A 307 -23.56 -7.43 -10.64
N PRO A 308 -24.28 -7.51 -9.50
CA PRO A 308 -24.62 -6.34 -8.72
C PRO A 308 -23.38 -5.69 -8.10
N ASP A 309 -23.50 -4.40 -7.80
CA ASP A 309 -22.49 -3.64 -7.08
C ASP A 309 -22.19 -4.25 -5.71
N ASP A 310 -20.91 -4.25 -5.37
CA ASP A 310 -20.37 -4.74 -4.10
C ASP A 310 -19.68 -3.58 -3.40
N SER A 311 -20.08 -3.29 -2.16
CA SER A 311 -19.56 -2.14 -1.41
C SER A 311 -18.03 -2.14 -1.18
N GLN A 312 -17.36 -3.27 -1.36
CA GLN A 312 -15.90 -3.41 -1.22
C GLN A 312 -15.22 -3.75 -2.55
N ALA A 313 -15.80 -4.65 -3.34
CA ALA A 313 -15.20 -5.08 -4.61
C ALA A 313 -15.62 -4.22 -5.82
N GLY A 314 -16.62 -3.36 -5.66
CA GLY A 314 -17.17 -2.50 -6.70
C GLY A 314 -18.00 -3.25 -7.75
N ALA A 315 -18.29 -2.52 -8.82
CA ALA A 315 -19.00 -2.99 -10.00
C ALA A 315 -18.20 -2.75 -11.27
N ILE A 316 -18.50 -3.49 -12.33
CA ILE A 316 -17.99 -3.18 -13.67
C ILE A 316 -18.67 -1.89 -14.16
N VAL A 317 -17.86 -0.93 -14.64
CA VAL A 317 -18.35 0.31 -15.23
C VAL A 317 -19.03 -0.02 -16.57
N PRO A 318 -20.30 0.34 -16.78
CA PRO A 318 -21.00 0.07 -18.03
C PRO A 318 -20.28 0.69 -19.23
N ALA A 319 -20.25 -0.04 -20.35
CA ALA A 319 -19.63 0.40 -21.61
C ALA A 319 -18.12 0.75 -21.52
N SER A 320 -17.40 0.19 -20.54
CA SER A 320 -15.95 0.40 -20.36
C SER A 320 -15.06 -0.62 -21.11
N LEU A 321 -15.67 -1.52 -21.89
CA LEU A 321 -14.96 -2.58 -22.62
C LEU A 321 -13.96 -1.97 -23.61
N ARG A 322 -12.69 -2.34 -23.45
CA ARG A 322 -11.55 -1.93 -24.28
C ARG A 322 -10.63 -3.11 -24.51
N GLN A 323 -9.63 -2.90 -25.36
CA GLN A 323 -8.59 -3.88 -25.67
C GLN A 323 -7.21 -3.28 -25.44
N ALA A 324 -6.29 -4.06 -24.88
CA ALA A 324 -4.87 -3.78 -24.82
C ALA A 324 -4.10 -4.77 -25.71
N SER A 325 -2.94 -4.37 -26.25
CA SER A 325 -2.14 -5.21 -27.15
C SER A 325 -1.50 -6.40 -26.44
N SER A 326 -1.31 -6.32 -25.13
CA SER A 326 -0.84 -7.40 -24.26
C SER A 326 -1.34 -7.20 -22.82
N LEU A 327 -1.16 -8.21 -21.96
CA LEU A 327 -1.37 -8.05 -20.53
C LEU A 327 -0.41 -7.03 -19.90
N GLU A 328 0.83 -6.98 -20.39
CA GLU A 328 1.84 -6.00 -19.95
C GLU A 328 1.38 -4.56 -20.20
N ASP A 329 0.78 -4.28 -21.37
CA ASP A 329 0.24 -2.95 -21.67
C ASP A 329 -0.91 -2.56 -20.73
N LEU A 330 -1.73 -3.54 -20.33
CA LEU A 330 -2.80 -3.32 -19.35
C LEU A 330 -2.23 -3.06 -17.95
N GLN A 331 -1.18 -3.77 -17.55
CA GLN A 331 -0.46 -3.52 -16.30
C GLN A 331 0.25 -2.15 -16.33
N GLU A 332 0.73 -1.73 -17.50
CA GLU A 332 1.20 -0.38 -17.68
C GLU A 332 0.06 0.63 -17.47
N LEU A 333 -1.10 0.38 -18.05
CA LEU A 333 -2.31 1.20 -17.86
C LEU A 333 -2.80 1.21 -16.40
N SER A 334 -2.65 0.11 -15.65
CA SER A 334 -3.03 0.02 -14.23
C SER A 334 -2.08 0.80 -13.32
N GLY A 335 -0.81 0.86 -13.71
CA GLY A 335 0.23 1.66 -13.06
C GLY A 335 0.22 3.14 -13.44
N ARG A 336 -0.46 3.53 -14.52
CA ARG A 336 -0.65 4.95 -14.91
C ARG A 336 -1.63 5.63 -13.93
N GLU A 337 -1.26 6.84 -13.52
CA GLU A 337 -2.07 7.73 -12.69
C GLU A 337 -3.26 8.31 -13.49
#